data_AF-A0A8J2PP20-F1
#
_entry.id   AF-A0A8J2PP20-F1
#
_cell.length_a   1.000
_cell.length_b   1.000
_cell.length_c   1.000
_cell.angle_alpha   90.00
_cell.angle_beta   90.00
_cell.angle_gamma   90.00
#
_symmetry.space_group_name_H-M   'P 1'
#
loop_
_entity.id
_entity.type
_entity.pdbx_description
1 polymer ?
#
loop_
_entity_poly.entity_id
_entity_poly.type
_entity_poly.pdbx_seq_one_letter_code
_entity_poly.pdbx_strand_id
1 'polypeptide(L)'
;MEGRDPTNGNYTWQAVAAFENANDVQRKILMDNYARQDFFHVHEVKAVFKHLNIAKLYWKYEYESRRDINLEIEKSVEYPQTLFQLIMAAIIESSS
;
A
#
# COMPACT_ATOMS: atom_id res chain seq x y z
N MET A 1 -2.83 -4.39 -12.35
CA MET A 1 -2.49 -3.31 -11.41
C MET A 1 -1.48 -2.40 -12.09
N GLU A 2 -1.94 -1.38 -12.81
CA GLU A 2 -1.06 -0.28 -13.23
C GLU A 2 -0.64 0.47 -11.98
N GLY A 3 0.58 0.18 -11.51
CA GLY A 3 1.15 0.81 -10.32
C GLY A 3 1.35 2.29 -10.59
N ARG A 4 0.85 3.12 -9.66
CA ARG A 4 1.15 4.56 -9.61
C ARG A 4 2.64 4.77 -9.84
N ASP A 5 2.94 5.70 -10.74
CA ASP A 5 4.29 5.90 -11.22
C ASP A 5 5.24 6.31 -10.06
N PRO A 6 6.27 5.50 -9.72
CA PRO A 6 7.25 5.86 -8.69
C PRO A 6 8.02 7.15 -9.02
N THR A 7 7.88 7.68 -10.24
CA THR A 7 8.50 8.93 -10.70
C THR A 7 7.88 10.20 -10.12
N ASN A 8 6.65 10.14 -9.60
CA ASN A 8 5.97 11.36 -9.13
C ASN A 8 6.50 11.89 -7.80
N GLY A 9 7.45 11.22 -7.15
CA GLY A 9 7.97 11.61 -5.83
C GLY A 9 6.91 11.65 -4.72
N ASN A 10 5.71 11.14 -5.00
CA ASN A 10 4.61 11.10 -4.08
C ASN A 10 4.93 10.12 -2.95
N TYR A 11 4.71 10.53 -1.70
CA TYR A 11 4.77 9.67 -0.52
C TYR A 11 3.62 8.65 -0.53
N THR A 12 3.70 7.68 -1.45
CA THR A 12 2.71 6.63 -1.59
C THR A 12 2.91 5.55 -0.52
N TRP A 13 1.85 4.85 -0.17
CA TRP A 13 1.90 3.71 0.74
C TRP A 13 2.96 2.67 0.32
N GLN A 14 3.10 2.42 -0.99
CA GLN A 14 4.07 1.46 -1.53
C GLN A 14 5.52 1.90 -1.27
N ALA A 15 5.81 3.19 -1.37
CA ALA A 15 7.14 3.73 -1.11
C ALA A 15 7.47 3.65 0.38
N VAL A 16 6.54 4.06 1.26
CA VAL A 16 6.72 3.95 2.71
C VAL A 16 6.94 2.49 3.11
N ALA A 17 6.07 1.58 2.66
CA ALA A 17 6.20 0.15 2.91
C ALA A 17 7.54 -0.42 2.41
N ALA A 18 8.02 0.03 1.26
CA ALA A 18 9.32 -0.38 0.74
C ALA A 18 10.47 0.10 1.63
N PHE A 19 10.46 1.36 2.07
CA PHE A 19 11.50 1.91 2.95
C PHE A 19 11.49 1.27 4.35
N GLU A 20 10.32 0.92 4.88
CA GLU A 20 10.22 0.25 6.17
C GLU A 20 10.73 -1.20 6.15
N ASN A 21 10.52 -1.91 5.03
CA ASN A 21 10.85 -3.33 4.90
C ASN A 21 12.18 -3.61 4.18
N ALA A 22 12.83 -2.59 3.61
CA ALA A 22 14.11 -2.72 2.92
C ALA A 22 15.27 -2.96 3.89
N ASN A 23 16.17 -3.89 3.51
CA ASN A 23 17.51 -3.98 4.10
C ASN A 23 18.39 -2.79 3.64
N ASP A 24 19.59 -2.64 4.19
CA ASP A 24 20.46 -1.49 3.92
C ASP A 24 20.82 -1.32 2.44
N VAL A 25 21.05 -2.42 1.72
CA VAL A 25 21.36 -2.39 0.28
C VAL A 25 20.15 -1.92 -0.52
N GLN A 26 18.99 -2.48 -0.26
CA GLN A 26 17.73 -2.09 -0.90
C GLN A 26 17.35 -0.64 -0.57
N ARG A 27 17.56 -0.22 0.68
CA ARG A 27 17.32 1.14 1.14
C ARG A 27 18.20 2.13 0.38
N LYS A 28 19.47 1.80 0.18
CA LYS A 28 20.38 2.60 -0.65
C LYS A 28 19.89 2.70 -2.09
N ILE A 29 19.48 1.58 -2.70
CA ILE A 29 18.90 1.58 -4.06
C ILE A 29 17.66 2.48 -4.09
N LEU A 30 16.75 2.38 -3.13
CA LEU A 30 15.58 3.25 -3.07
C LEU A 30 15.97 4.73 -2.92
N MET A 31 16.91 5.08 -2.04
CA MET A 31 17.38 6.47 -1.87
C MET A 31 18.03 7.04 -3.13
N ASP A 32 18.82 6.24 -3.84
CA ASP A 32 19.58 6.69 -5.01
C ASP A 32 18.70 6.82 -6.27
N ASN A 33 17.57 6.08 -6.33
CA ASN A 33 16.77 5.92 -7.56
C ASN A 33 15.31 6.43 -7.43
N TYR A 34 14.74 6.55 -6.23
CA TYR A 34 13.34 6.94 -6.06
C TYR A 34 13.08 8.38 -6.52
N ALA A 35 11.89 8.63 -7.07
CA ALA A 35 11.47 9.93 -7.63
C ALA A 35 12.29 10.43 -8.83
N ARG A 36 13.07 9.55 -9.48
CA ARG A 36 13.77 9.87 -10.74
C ARG A 36 13.02 9.27 -11.93
N GLN A 37 12.99 10.02 -13.03
CA GLN A 37 12.11 9.78 -14.19
C GLN A 37 12.73 8.91 -15.29
N ASP A 38 14.04 8.68 -15.28
CA ASP A 38 14.69 7.83 -16.25
C ASP A 38 14.31 6.36 -16.06
N PHE A 39 14.25 5.66 -17.18
CA PHE A 39 13.87 4.27 -17.26
C PHE A 39 14.70 3.37 -16.33
N PHE A 40 15.99 3.69 -16.17
CA PHE A 40 16.90 2.92 -15.32
C PHE A 40 16.53 3.03 -13.84
N HIS A 41 16.39 4.25 -13.32
CA HIS A 41 16.02 4.46 -11.92
C HIS A 41 14.63 3.90 -11.59
N VAL A 42 13.66 4.04 -12.50
CA VAL A 42 12.33 3.42 -12.34
C VAL A 42 12.42 1.89 -12.30
N HIS A 43 13.25 1.29 -13.15
CA HIS A 43 13.46 -0.15 -13.17
C HIS A 43 14.01 -0.66 -11.84
N GLU A 44 15.04 -0.01 -11.30
CA GLU A 44 15.68 -0.40 -10.03
C GLU A 44 14.70 -0.32 -8.86
N VAL A 45 13.91 0.76 -8.76
CA VAL A 45 12.87 0.90 -7.72
C VAL A 45 11.83 -0.22 -7.85
N LYS A 46 11.35 -0.50 -9.07
CA LYS A 46 10.37 -1.58 -9.31
C LYS A 46 10.96 -2.96 -8.98
N ALA A 47 12.26 -3.17 -9.21
CA ALA A 47 12.92 -4.42 -8.85
C ALA A 47 12.94 -4.63 -7.34
N VAL A 48 13.25 -3.58 -6.56
CA VAL A 48 13.17 -3.62 -5.10
C VAL A 48 11.73 -3.88 -4.63
N PHE A 49 10.73 -3.20 -5.21
CA PHE A 49 9.32 -3.42 -4.86
C PHE A 49 8.88 -4.86 -5.13
N LYS A 50 9.30 -5.44 -6.26
CA LYS A 50 9.03 -6.84 -6.58
C LYS A 50 9.70 -7.78 -5.59
N HIS A 51 10.96 -7.54 -5.24
CA HIS A 51 11.71 -8.35 -4.29
C HIS A 51 11.09 -8.31 -2.89
N LEU A 52 10.67 -7.12 -2.42
CA LEU A 52 9.97 -6.95 -1.14
C LEU A 52 8.53 -7.49 -1.17
N ASN A 53 8.03 -7.86 -2.35
CA ASN A 53 6.67 -8.33 -2.55
C ASN A 53 5.64 -7.36 -1.95
N ILE A 54 5.72 -6.08 -2.35
CA ILE A 54 4.83 -5.02 -1.87
C ILE A 54 3.35 -5.39 -2.06
N ALA A 55 3.02 -6.15 -3.10
CA ALA A 55 1.67 -6.69 -3.28
C ALA A 55 1.24 -7.55 -2.09
N LYS A 56 2.05 -8.54 -1.68
CA LYS A 56 1.75 -9.39 -0.52
C LYS A 56 1.66 -8.58 0.78
N LEU A 57 2.51 -7.57 0.96
CA LEU A 57 2.41 -6.67 2.11
C LEU A 57 1.09 -5.90 2.11
N TYR A 58 0.63 -5.44 0.94
CA TYR A 58 -0.64 -4.75 0.81
C TYR A 58 -1.81 -5.67 1.15
N TRP A 59 -1.83 -6.89 0.61
CA TRP A 59 -2.86 -7.89 0.93
C TRP A 59 -2.96 -8.17 2.43
N LYS A 60 -1.81 -8.29 3.11
CA LYS A 60 -1.77 -8.48 4.55
C LYS A 60 -2.34 -7.26 5.29
N TYR A 61 -1.87 -6.06 4.95
CA TYR A 61 -2.34 -4.82 5.54
C TYR A 61 -3.85 -4.61 5.34
N GLU A 62 -4.35 -4.89 4.13
CA GLU A 62 -5.76 -4.77 3.80
C GLU A 62 -6.62 -5.77 4.58
N TYR A 63 -6.18 -7.02 4.70
CA TYR A 63 -6.86 -8.03 5.50
C TYR A 63 -6.95 -7.62 6.98
N GLU A 64 -5.83 -7.19 7.56
CA GLU A 64 -5.76 -6.75 8.97
C GLU A 64 -6.62 -5.51 9.19
N SER A 65 -6.53 -4.50 8.31
CA SER A 65 -7.33 -3.28 8.39
C SER A 65 -8.83 -3.58 8.30
N ARG A 66 -9.26 -4.45 7.38
CA ARG A 66 -10.66 -4.86 7.25
C ARG A 66 -11.16 -5.57 8.51
N ARG A 67 -10.35 -6.47 9.07
CA ARG A 67 -10.68 -7.16 10.32
C ARG A 67 -10.86 -6.15 11.45
N ASP A 68 -9.91 -5.24 11.62
CA ASP A 68 -9.90 -4.29 12.72
C ASP A 68 -11.07 -3.29 12.59
N ILE A 69 -11.37 -2.82 11.38
CA ILE A 69 -12.56 -1.98 11.11
C ILE A 69 -13.85 -2.72 11.46
N ASN A 70 -13.99 -4.00 11.07
CA ASN A 70 -15.18 -4.78 11.40
C ASN A 70 -15.35 -4.93 12.92
N LEU A 71 -14.27 -5.14 13.66
CA LEU A 71 -14.31 -5.20 15.13
C LEU A 71 -14.77 -3.87 15.74
N GLU A 72 -14.42 -2.72 15.15
CA GLU A 72 -14.91 -1.42 15.61
C GLU A 72 -16.37 -1.17 15.23
N ILE A 73 -16.80 -1.63 14.04
CA ILE A 73 -18.21 -1.58 13.63
C ILE A 73 -19.08 -2.38 14.59
N GLU A 74 -18.64 -3.57 15.01
CA GLU A 74 -19.36 -4.41 15.97
C GLU A 74 -19.56 -3.73 17.33
N LYS A 75 -18.65 -2.82 17.71
CA LYS A 75 -18.75 -2.03 18.95
C LYS A 75 -19.63 -0.79 18.80
N SER A 76 -20.05 -0.43 17.58
CA SER A 76 -20.89 0.76 17.36
C SER A 76 -22.27 0.57 17.97
N VAL A 77 -22.62 1.46 18.89
CA VAL A 77 -23.94 1.55 19.52
C VAL A 77 -24.73 2.76 19.00
N GLU A 78 -24.04 3.83 18.60
CA GLU A 78 -24.64 5.10 18.20
C GLU A 78 -25.22 5.06 16.79
N TYR A 79 -24.57 4.36 15.87
CA TYR A 79 -25.00 4.25 14.47
C TYR A 79 -25.22 2.80 14.06
N PRO A 80 -26.19 2.53 13.16
CA PRO A 80 -26.43 1.20 12.64
C PRO A 80 -25.18 0.62 11.97
N GLN A 81 -24.78 -0.58 12.39
CA GLN A 81 -23.64 -1.29 11.82
C GLN A 81 -23.78 -1.49 10.30
N THR A 82 -25.02 -1.64 9.83
CA THR A 82 -25.37 -1.78 8.42
C THR A 82 -24.94 -0.59 7.57
N LEU A 83 -24.95 0.63 8.12
CA LEU A 83 -24.47 1.82 7.42
C LEU A 83 -22.97 1.72 7.12
N PHE A 84 -22.17 1.36 8.14
CA PHE A 84 -20.73 1.20 7.96
C PHE A 84 -20.39 0.03 7.05
N GLN A 85 -21.13 -1.07 7.13
CA GLN A 85 -20.97 -2.23 6.24
C GLN A 85 -21.23 -1.86 4.78
N LEU A 86 -22.25 -1.03 4.49
CA LEU A 86 -22.52 -0.54 3.13
C LEU A 86 -21.37 0.32 2.59
N ILE A 87 -20.84 1.24 3.41
CA ILE A 87 -19.70 2.08 3.03
C ILE A 87 -18.46 1.22 2.77
N MET A 88 -18.18 0.24 3.64
CA MET A 88 -17.06 -0.69 3.48
C MET A 88 -17.17 -1.49 2.19
N ALA A 89 -18.37 -2.00 1.86
CA ALA A 89 -18.60 -2.73 0.61
C ALA A 89 -18.30 -1.87 -0.62
N ALA A 90 -18.74 -0.61 -0.64
CA ALA A 90 -18.48 0.32 -1.74
C ALA A 90 -16.97 0.61 -1.93
N ILE A 91 -16.22 0.75 -0.84
CA ILE A 91 -14.77 0.97 -0.89
C ILE A 91 -14.05 -0.27 -1.46
N ILE A 92 -14.46 -1.47 -1.03
CA ILE A 92 -13.87 -2.74 -1.48
C ILE A 92 -14.12 -2.97 -2.96
N GLU A 93 -15.33 -2.69 -3.44
CA GLU A 93 -15.70 -2.82 -4.85
C GLU A 93 -14.90 -1.87 -5.74
N SER A 94 -14.67 -0.63 -5.30
CA SER A 94 -13.83 0.33 -6.03
C SER A 94 -12.34 -0.01 -6.09
N SER A 95 -11.89 -0.97 -5.27
CA SER A 95 -10.49 -1.40 -5.17
C SER A 95 -10.19 -2.70 -5.95
N SER A 96 -11.23 -3.36 -6.48
CA SER A 96 -11.15 -4.64 -7.22
C SER A 96 -11.12 -4.43 -8.73
#